data_AF-A0A955EZW8-F1
#
_entry.id   AF-A0A955EZW8-F1
#
_cell.length_a   1.000
_cell.length_b   1.000
_cell.length_c   1.000
_cell.angle_alpha   90.00
_cell.angle_beta   90.00
_cell.angle_gamma   90.00
#
_symmetry.space_group_name_H-M   'P 1'
#
loop_
_entity.id
_entity.type
_entity.pdbx_description
1 polymer ?
#
loop_
_entity_poly.entity_id
_entity_poly.type
_entity_poly.pdbx_seq_one_letter_code
_entity_poly.pdbx_strand_id
1 'polypeptide(L)'
;MTDSSEDGWPSYAYVPGQGPHPRRSPRGHSFGLPEPSAQASPDERFWRNAAYRRGVALYDRGFYWEAHEAWEALWHAYGRRGPVATLLQALIQLAAAQVKIRQAMPRGVASLSGRAIAALRDLERQASLPS
;
A
#
# COMPACT_ATOMS: atom_id res chain seq x y z
N MET A 1 25.26 -21.20 -2.47
CA MET A 1 24.76 -19.89 -1.99
C MET A 1 23.42 -19.70 -2.68
N THR A 2 22.33 -20.11 -2.04
CA THR A 2 21.00 -20.17 -2.65
C THR A 2 20.41 -18.78 -2.75
N ASP A 3 20.30 -18.28 -3.98
CA ASP A 3 19.51 -17.11 -4.36
C ASP A 3 18.07 -17.31 -3.87
N SER A 4 17.70 -16.62 -2.79
CA SER A 4 16.41 -16.80 -2.12
C SER A 4 15.30 -15.94 -2.75
N SER A 5 15.37 -15.73 -4.06
CA SER A 5 14.45 -14.85 -4.80
C SER A 5 13.32 -15.59 -5.53
N GLU A 6 13.17 -16.91 -5.32
CA GLU A 6 12.24 -17.74 -6.12
C GLU A 6 10.74 -17.56 -5.84
N ASP A 7 10.32 -16.78 -4.83
CA ASP A 7 8.90 -16.70 -4.45
C ASP A 7 8.19 -15.37 -4.81
N GLY A 8 8.81 -14.51 -5.63
CA GLY A 8 8.23 -13.22 -6.02
C GLY A 8 8.05 -12.24 -4.85
N TRP A 9 8.71 -12.48 -3.71
CA TRP A 9 8.75 -11.59 -2.56
C TRP A 9 9.90 -10.59 -2.66
N PRO A 10 9.78 -9.39 -2.07
CA PRO A 10 10.90 -8.47 -1.94
C PRO A 10 11.97 -9.10 -1.03
N SER A 11 13.25 -8.95 -1.37
CA SER A 11 14.36 -9.52 -0.58
C SER A 11 14.59 -8.80 0.76
N TYR A 12 14.01 -7.62 0.94
CA TYR A 12 14.00 -6.87 2.21
C TYR A 12 12.78 -5.95 2.25
N ALA A 13 12.35 -5.57 3.45
CA ALA A 13 11.31 -4.55 3.63
C ALA A 13 11.94 -3.16 3.65
N TYR A 14 11.51 -2.28 2.73
CA TYR A 14 12.13 -0.97 2.61
C TYR A 14 11.70 -0.02 3.74
N VAL A 15 12.71 0.62 4.34
CA VAL A 15 12.55 1.76 5.25
C VAL A 15 13.48 2.87 4.75
N PRO A 16 12.96 4.07 4.43
CA PRO A 16 13.81 5.12 3.91
C PRO A 16 14.91 5.51 4.90
N GLY A 17 16.15 5.57 4.40
CA GLY A 17 17.35 5.82 5.19
C GLY A 17 18.05 4.58 5.74
N GLN A 18 17.49 3.38 5.60
CA GLN A 18 18.04 2.14 6.19
C GLN A 18 18.51 1.10 5.16
N GLY A 19 18.48 1.42 3.86
CA GLY A 19 18.87 0.50 2.81
C GLY A 19 18.72 1.07 1.40
N PRO A 20 19.09 0.30 0.36
CA PRO A 20 18.93 0.72 -1.01
C PRO A 20 17.46 0.96 -1.34
N HIS A 21 17.16 2.05 -2.05
CA HIS A 21 15.80 2.32 -2.49
C HIS A 21 15.37 1.25 -3.51
N PRO A 22 14.19 0.60 -3.33
CA PRO A 22 13.72 -0.50 -4.18
C PRO A 22 13.80 -0.25 -5.69
N ARG A 23 13.35 0.92 -6.15
CA ARG A 23 13.32 1.30 -7.57
C ARG A 23 14.46 2.20 -8.05
N ARG A 24 15.05 3.01 -7.17
CA ARG A 24 16.00 4.08 -7.54
C ARG A 24 17.47 3.69 -7.35
N SER A 25 17.74 2.59 -6.67
CA SER A 25 19.10 2.10 -6.45
C SER A 25 19.36 0.87 -7.33
N PRO A 26 20.51 0.75 -8.00
CA PRO A 26 20.90 -0.49 -8.70
C PRO A 26 20.92 -1.75 -7.83
N ARG A 27 20.97 -1.59 -6.50
CA ARG A 27 20.89 -2.69 -5.52
C ARG A 27 19.47 -2.93 -4.97
N GLY A 28 18.49 -2.21 -5.49
CA GLY A 28 17.10 -2.29 -5.06
C GLY A 28 16.40 -3.51 -5.64
N HIS A 29 15.52 -4.14 -4.86
CA HIS A 29 14.79 -5.36 -5.27
C HIS A 29 13.76 -5.14 -6.40
N SER A 30 13.58 -3.90 -6.86
CA SER A 30 12.68 -3.54 -7.96
C SER A 30 13.35 -2.62 -8.98
N PHE A 31 14.68 -2.57 -9.00
CA PHE A 31 15.42 -1.72 -9.92
C PHE A 31 15.25 -2.18 -11.36
N GLY A 32 14.94 -1.25 -12.25
CA GLY A 32 14.69 -1.53 -13.67
C GLY A 32 13.39 -2.28 -13.97
N LEU A 33 12.61 -2.67 -12.94
CA LEU A 33 11.28 -3.24 -13.13
C LEU A 33 10.26 -2.13 -13.45
N PRO A 34 9.21 -2.43 -14.23
CA PRO A 34 8.14 -1.47 -14.46
C PRO A 34 7.47 -1.03 -13.15
N GLU A 35 6.86 0.15 -13.18
CA GLU A 35 6.00 0.60 -12.09
C GLU A 35 4.83 -0.40 -11.91
N PRO A 36 4.36 -0.64 -10.67
CA PRO A 36 3.23 -1.51 -10.47
C PRO A 36 2.03 -0.90 -11.19
N SER A 37 1.38 -1.70 -12.01
CA SER A 37 0.13 -1.32 -12.66
C SER A 37 -0.98 -2.25 -12.19
N ALA A 38 -2.17 -1.70 -12.07
CA ALA A 38 -3.37 -2.45 -11.74
C ALA A 38 -4.50 -1.99 -12.65
N GLN A 39 -5.46 -2.87 -12.85
CA GLN A 39 -6.73 -2.55 -13.50
C GLN A 39 -7.82 -2.55 -12.43
N ALA A 40 -8.71 -1.58 -12.47
CA ALA A 40 -9.88 -1.59 -11.63
C ALA A 40 -10.74 -2.82 -11.97
N SER A 41 -11.26 -3.48 -10.94
CA SER A 41 -12.25 -4.53 -11.16
C SER A 41 -13.56 -3.87 -11.62
N PRO A 42 -14.19 -4.37 -12.70
CA PRO A 42 -15.46 -3.82 -13.20
C PRO A 42 -16.65 -4.21 -12.31
N ASP A 43 -16.47 -5.20 -11.43
CA ASP A 43 -17.41 -5.53 -10.37
C ASP A 43 -17.03 -4.84 -9.05
N GLU A 44 -17.97 -4.78 -8.12
CA GLU A 44 -17.72 -4.24 -6.77
C GLU A 44 -16.78 -5.14 -5.92
N ARG A 45 -16.19 -6.19 -6.50
CA ARG A 45 -15.36 -7.19 -5.81
C ARG A 45 -13.88 -6.84 -5.84
N PHE A 46 -13.55 -5.58 -5.58
CA PHE A 46 -12.18 -5.06 -5.60
C PHE A 46 -11.21 -5.88 -4.72
N TRP A 47 -11.69 -6.53 -3.65
CA TRP A 47 -10.87 -7.37 -2.76
C TRP A 47 -10.31 -8.64 -3.44
N ARG A 48 -10.86 -9.05 -4.59
CA ARG A 48 -10.33 -10.16 -5.41
C ARG A 48 -9.18 -9.70 -6.30
N ASN A 49 -8.98 -8.39 -6.47
CA ASN A 49 -7.94 -7.84 -7.32
C ASN A 49 -6.55 -8.32 -6.86
N ALA A 50 -5.68 -8.64 -7.83
CA ALA A 50 -4.34 -9.14 -7.54
C ALA A 50 -3.49 -8.12 -6.75
N ALA A 51 -3.57 -6.83 -7.09
CA ALA A 51 -2.85 -5.77 -6.40
C ALA A 51 -3.35 -5.59 -4.95
N TYR A 52 -4.67 -5.67 -4.74
CA TYR A 52 -5.24 -5.63 -3.40
C TYR A 52 -4.72 -6.76 -2.51
N ARG A 53 -4.85 -8.02 -2.99
CA ARG A 53 -4.38 -9.21 -2.25
C ARG A 53 -2.88 -9.19 -2.02
N ARG A 54 -2.11 -8.71 -3.00
CA ARG A 54 -0.66 -8.54 -2.86
C ARG A 54 -0.32 -7.54 -1.76
N GLY A 55 -0.99 -6.39 -1.72
CA GLY A 55 -0.79 -5.39 -0.67
C GLY A 55 -1.13 -5.93 0.72
N VAL A 56 -2.22 -6.69 0.88
CA VAL A 56 -2.56 -7.37 2.14
C VAL A 56 -1.43 -8.31 2.57
N ALA A 57 -1.00 -9.20 1.66
CA ALA A 57 0.03 -10.19 1.97
C ALA A 57 1.39 -9.55 2.35
N LEU A 58 1.74 -8.42 1.71
CA LEU A 58 2.92 -7.61 2.03
C LEU A 58 2.78 -6.93 3.39
N TYR A 59 1.64 -6.30 3.65
CA TYR A 59 1.36 -5.61 4.91
C TYR A 59 1.46 -6.56 6.10
N ASP A 60 0.85 -7.74 6.01
CA ASP A 60 0.83 -8.76 7.07
C ASP A 60 2.23 -9.26 7.43
N ARG A 61 3.19 -9.18 6.49
CA ARG A 61 4.60 -9.56 6.69
C ARG A 61 5.50 -8.37 6.97
N GLY A 62 4.95 -7.17 7.10
CA GLY A 62 5.70 -5.96 7.42
C GLY A 62 6.46 -5.35 6.23
N PHE A 63 6.12 -5.69 5.00
CA PHE A 63 6.61 -5.00 3.79
C PHE A 63 5.72 -3.78 3.52
N TYR A 64 5.72 -2.84 4.48
CA TYR A 64 4.73 -1.75 4.50
C TYR A 64 4.89 -0.77 3.34
N TRP A 65 6.12 -0.48 2.92
CA TRP A 65 6.35 0.38 1.77
C TRP A 65 5.89 -0.30 0.48
N GLU A 66 6.16 -1.59 0.34
CA GLU A 66 5.77 -2.37 -0.84
C GLU A 66 4.25 -2.57 -0.88
N ALA A 67 3.60 -2.72 0.27
CA ALA A 67 2.14 -2.75 0.37
C ALA A 67 1.51 -1.41 -0.06
N HIS A 68 2.12 -0.29 0.33
CA HIS A 68 1.72 1.05 -0.12
C HIS A 68 1.74 1.14 -1.65
N GLU A 69 2.84 0.76 -2.29
CA GLU A 69 2.99 0.81 -3.75
C GLU A 69 1.94 -0.05 -4.47
N ALA A 70 1.69 -1.27 -3.95
CA ALA A 70 0.69 -2.17 -4.53
C ALA A 70 -0.73 -1.57 -4.46
N TRP A 71 -1.09 -0.95 -3.34
CA TRP A 71 -2.39 -0.29 -3.20
C TRP A 71 -2.47 1.04 -3.95
N GLU A 72 -1.38 1.80 -4.08
CA GLU A 72 -1.35 3.06 -4.83
C GLU A 72 -1.63 2.83 -6.31
N ALA A 73 -1.04 1.79 -6.91
CA ALA A 73 -1.34 1.40 -8.29
C ALA A 73 -2.84 1.11 -8.49
N LEU A 74 -3.47 0.41 -7.55
CA LEU A 74 -4.91 0.13 -7.60
C LEU A 74 -5.76 1.37 -7.35
N TRP A 75 -5.34 2.25 -6.44
CA TRP A 75 -6.01 3.53 -6.17
C TRP A 75 -6.04 4.44 -7.40
N HIS A 76 -4.93 4.49 -8.16
CA HIS A 76 -4.88 5.14 -9.45
C HIS A 76 -5.82 4.51 -10.47
N ALA A 77 -5.89 3.17 -10.53
CA ALA A 77 -6.77 2.45 -11.44
C ALA A 77 -8.26 2.75 -11.18
N TYR A 78 -8.66 2.96 -9.93
CA TYR A 78 -10.02 3.40 -9.55
C TYR A 78 -10.25 4.91 -9.74
N GLY A 79 -9.32 5.63 -10.39
CA GLY A 79 -9.48 7.06 -10.67
C GLY A 79 -9.54 7.94 -9.43
N ARG A 80 -9.04 7.44 -8.28
CA ARG A 80 -8.93 8.16 -7.00
C ARG A 80 -10.25 8.73 -6.47
N ARG A 81 -11.39 8.14 -6.87
CA ARG A 81 -12.73 8.58 -6.51
C ARG A 81 -13.62 7.41 -6.09
N GLY A 82 -14.64 7.70 -5.29
CA GLY A 82 -15.63 6.73 -4.83
C GLY A 82 -15.17 5.87 -3.64
N PRO A 83 -16.02 4.94 -3.20
CA PRO A 83 -15.82 4.22 -1.94
C PRO A 83 -14.56 3.35 -1.92
N VAL A 84 -14.31 2.61 -3.01
CA VAL A 84 -13.13 1.73 -3.12
C VAL A 84 -11.84 2.53 -3.09
N ALA A 85 -11.76 3.64 -3.83
CA ALA A 85 -10.57 4.49 -3.81
C ALA A 85 -10.33 5.13 -2.44
N THR A 86 -11.40 5.50 -1.73
CA THR A 86 -11.30 6.05 -0.37
C THR A 86 -10.78 5.00 0.61
N LEU A 87 -11.22 3.74 0.50
CA LEU A 87 -10.71 2.64 1.31
C LEU A 87 -9.23 2.38 1.01
N LEU A 88 -8.85 2.32 -0.27
CA LEU A 88 -7.45 2.16 -0.67
C LEU A 88 -6.58 3.31 -0.14
N GLN A 89 -7.06 4.55 -0.19
CA GLN A 89 -6.36 5.69 0.37
C GLN A 89 -6.14 5.55 1.88
N ALA A 90 -7.11 5.03 2.64
CA ALA A 90 -6.94 4.75 4.05
C ALA A 90 -5.87 3.66 4.29
N LEU A 91 -5.89 2.57 3.51
CA LEU A 91 -4.89 1.50 3.60
C LEU A 91 -3.47 1.99 3.27
N ILE A 92 -3.32 2.81 2.23
CA ILE A 92 -2.06 3.47 1.84
C ILE A 92 -1.52 4.34 2.99
N GLN A 93 -2.40 5.09 3.66
CA GLN A 93 -2.02 5.92 4.80
C GLN A 93 -1.61 5.08 6.02
N LEU A 94 -2.29 3.97 6.30
CA LEU A 94 -1.90 3.04 7.35
C LEU A 94 -0.55 2.37 7.06
N ALA A 95 -0.30 1.94 5.82
CA ALA A 95 0.99 1.42 5.40
C ALA A 95 2.12 2.46 5.59
N ALA A 96 1.89 3.70 5.14
CA ALA A 96 2.85 4.78 5.36
C ALA A 96 3.06 5.08 6.86
N ALA A 97 2.02 4.97 7.71
CA ALA A 97 2.15 5.14 9.15
C ALA A 97 3.09 4.08 9.75
N GLN A 98 2.98 2.83 9.30
CA GLN A 98 3.87 1.75 9.72
C GLN A 98 5.32 1.98 9.30
N VAL A 99 5.56 2.53 8.11
CA VAL A 99 6.90 2.99 7.71
C VAL A 99 7.40 4.07 8.68
N LYS A 100 6.55 5.04 9.05
CA LYS A 100 6.92 6.09 10.02
C LYS A 100 7.20 5.56 11.42
N ILE A 101 6.54 4.48 11.85
CA ILE A 101 6.87 3.78 13.10
C ILE A 101 8.31 3.26 13.02
N ARG A 102 8.69 2.59 11.93
CA ARG A 102 10.06 2.09 11.73
C ARG A 102 11.12 3.19 11.62
N GLN A 103 10.72 4.39 11.23
CA GLN A 103 11.57 5.58 11.21
C GLN A 103 11.60 6.34 12.56
N ALA A 104 10.91 5.84 13.59
CA ALA A 104 10.74 6.53 14.88
C ALA A 104 10.22 7.98 14.72
N MET A 105 9.27 8.20 13.80
CA MET A 105 8.69 9.53 13.50
C MET A 105 7.25 9.66 14.03
N PRO A 106 7.03 9.84 15.36
CA PRO A 106 5.70 9.75 15.98
C PRO A 106 4.69 10.77 15.45
N ARG A 107 5.13 11.99 15.11
CA ARG A 107 4.27 13.00 14.48
C ARG A 107 3.72 12.54 13.12
N GLY A 108 4.56 11.86 12.34
CA GLY A 108 4.18 11.29 11.05
C GLY A 108 3.16 10.16 11.21
N VAL A 109 3.36 9.30 12.21
CA VAL A 109 2.42 8.23 12.57
C VAL A 109 1.05 8.81 12.91
N ALA A 110 1.00 9.77 13.86
CA ALA A 110 -0.25 10.39 14.28
C ALA A 110 -1.01 11.05 13.11
N SER A 111 -0.30 11.80 12.25
CA SER A 111 -0.90 12.45 11.09
C SER A 111 -1.48 11.45 10.08
N LEU A 112 -0.76 10.38 9.77
CA LEU A 112 -1.17 9.38 8.79
C LEU A 112 -2.33 8.52 9.32
N SER A 113 -2.24 8.05 10.57
CA SER A 113 -3.31 7.30 11.22
C SER A 113 -4.58 8.14 11.36
N GLY A 114 -4.46 9.43 11.73
CA GLY A 114 -5.60 10.33 11.84
C GLY A 114 -6.34 10.53 10.52
N ARG A 115 -5.61 10.71 9.41
CA ARG A 115 -6.21 10.80 8.06
C ARG A 115 -6.87 9.48 7.64
N ALA A 116 -6.26 8.34 7.97
CA ALA A 116 -6.84 7.04 7.62
C ALA A 116 -8.16 6.81 8.35
N ILE A 117 -8.20 7.14 9.64
CA ILE A 117 -9.41 7.07 10.47
C ILE A 117 -10.50 7.99 9.92
N ALA A 118 -10.15 9.21 9.52
CA ALA A 118 -11.12 10.14 8.91
C ALA A 118 -11.73 9.55 7.63
N ALA A 119 -10.91 9.02 6.72
CA ALA A 119 -11.37 8.41 5.49
C ALA A 119 -12.30 7.19 5.74
N LEU A 120 -11.96 6.33 6.70
CA LEU A 120 -12.80 5.17 7.06
C LEU A 120 -14.14 5.59 7.67
N ARG A 121 -14.14 6.59 8.56
CA ARG A 121 -15.39 7.14 9.13
C ARG A 121 -16.27 7.76 8.06
N ASP A 122 -15.68 8.39 7.05
CA ASP A 122 -16.43 9.00 5.95
C ASP A 122 -17.12 7.92 5.10
N LEU A 123 -16.46 6.77 4.90
CA LEU A 123 -17.05 5.60 4.25
C LEU A 123 -18.19 5.00 5.06
N GLU A 124 -18.00 4.80 6.36
CA GLU A 124 -19.04 4.25 7.26
C GLU A 124 -20.31 5.13 7.22
N ARG A 125 -20.14 6.45 7.22
CA ARG A 125 -21.28 7.39 7.11
C ARG A 125 -21.99 7.27 5.76
N GLN A 126 -21.25 7.15 4.65
CA GLN A 126 -21.83 6.99 3.33
C GLN A 126 -22.60 5.66 3.19
N ALA A 127 -22.11 4.58 3.81
CA ALA A 127 -22.78 3.28 3.82
C ALA A 127 -24.04 3.24 4.72
N SER A 128 -24.14 4.15 5.68
CA SER A 128 -25.25 4.22 6.65
C SER A 128 -26.40 5.14 6.20
N LEU A 129 -26.24 5.89 5.10
CA LEU A 129 -27.31 6.72 4.54
C LEU A 129 -28.28 5.85 3.73
N PRO A 130 -29.60 5.94 3.94
CA PRO A 130 -30.57 5.27 3.08
C PRO A 130 -30.47 5.82 1.65
N SER A 131 -30.55 4.91 0.67
CA SER A 131 -30.49 5.20 -0.77
C SER A 131 -31.69 6.00 -1.26
#